data_AF-A0A7V3XIY3-F1
#
_entry.id   AF-A0A7V3XIY3-F1
#
_cell.length_a   1.000
_cell.length_b   1.000
_cell.length_c   1.000
_cell.angle_alpha   90.00
_cell.angle_beta   90.00
_cell.angle_gamma   90.00
#
_symmetry.space_group_name_H-M   'P 1'
#
loop_
_entity.id
_entity.type
_entity.pdbx_description
1 polymer ?
#
loop_
_entity_poly.entity_id
_entity_poly.type
_entity_poly.pdbx_seq_one_letter_code
_entity_poly.pdbx_strand_id
1 'polypeptide(L)'
;MGHRRLLIAALALVVCAGSGCARAIQARVVDAETRQPIAGAVVLGVWTTLAGLPGLYHHKLVGVRETETDADGRFTLERLESSGLDGEGGGQAITIYKLGYVAWSNLFVFPTSALRENQRVPREIPLERFPPGGSRSRHMSFISNAMGAGLYGYDAIPKFSEALKEETEMARRDRR
;
A
#
# COMPACT_ATOMS: atom_id res chain seq x y z
N MET A 1 58.99 6.63 -22.47
CA MET A 1 58.59 7.95 -23.02
C MET A 1 57.73 7.71 -24.25
N GLY A 2 56.46 8.14 -24.21
CA GLY A 2 55.51 8.39 -25.32
C GLY A 2 55.25 7.25 -26.31
N HIS A 3 54.05 6.99 -26.83
CA HIS A 3 53.06 7.92 -27.37
C HIS A 3 51.69 7.22 -27.26
N ARG A 4 50.73 7.79 -26.53
CA ARG A 4 49.59 8.58 -27.04
C ARG A 4 48.68 7.86 -28.06
N ARG A 5 47.45 7.59 -27.58
CA ARG A 5 46.13 7.82 -28.22
C ARG A 5 45.70 6.84 -29.32
N LEU A 6 44.70 6.02 -28.99
CA LEU A 6 43.64 5.62 -29.93
C LEU A 6 42.29 5.78 -29.21
N LEU A 7 41.54 6.80 -29.65
CA LEU A 7 40.13 7.06 -29.37
C LEU A 7 39.31 6.32 -30.43
N ILE A 8 38.47 5.35 -30.05
CA ILE A 8 37.27 4.90 -30.81
C ILE A 8 36.30 4.36 -29.73
N ALA A 9 35.34 5.14 -29.21
CA ALA A 9 34.00 5.39 -29.77
C ALA A 9 33.15 4.11 -29.99
N ALA A 10 32.30 3.76 -29.01
CA ALA A 10 31.10 2.95 -29.20
C ALA A 10 30.09 3.39 -28.12
N LEU A 11 29.26 4.39 -28.40
CA LEU A 11 27.93 4.26 -28.99
C LEU A 11 26.88 3.76 -27.98
N ALA A 12 26.25 4.75 -27.34
CA ALA A 12 24.86 4.79 -26.89
C ALA A 12 24.12 3.46 -26.65
N LEU A 13 23.89 3.16 -25.38
CA LEU A 13 22.61 2.58 -24.96
C LEU A 13 21.83 3.68 -24.23
N VAL A 14 21.22 4.58 -24.99
CA VAL A 14 20.08 5.37 -24.51
C VAL A 14 18.94 4.37 -24.36
N VAL A 15 18.80 3.80 -23.17
CA VAL A 15 17.55 3.15 -22.80
C VAL A 15 16.55 4.28 -22.57
N CYS A 16 15.77 4.57 -23.62
CA CYS A 16 14.49 5.24 -23.48
C CYS A 16 13.60 4.37 -22.59
N ALA A 17 13.71 4.52 -21.27
CA ALA A 17 12.65 4.09 -20.37
C ALA A 17 11.49 5.05 -20.62
N GLY A 18 10.54 4.55 -21.41
CA GLY A 18 9.45 5.32 -22.00
C GLY A 18 8.64 6.10 -20.97
N SER A 19 7.92 7.07 -21.51
CA SER A 19 6.86 7.86 -20.89
C SER A 19 5.71 6.95 -20.42
N GLY A 20 5.97 6.11 -19.41
CA GLY A 20 4.98 5.39 -18.62
C GLY A 20 4.74 6.12 -17.30
N CYS A 21 4.58 7.44 -17.34
CA CYS A 21 4.31 8.23 -16.14
C CYS A 21 2.96 7.79 -15.55
N ALA A 22 3.01 7.23 -14.34
CA ALA A 22 1.89 6.93 -13.41
C ALA A 22 1.12 5.59 -13.51
N ARG A 23 1.62 4.55 -14.20
CA ARG A 23 0.96 3.22 -14.23
C ARG A 23 1.15 2.32 -13.01
N ALA A 24 2.06 2.67 -12.09
CA ALA A 24 2.32 1.87 -10.90
C ALA A 24 2.70 2.77 -9.71
N ILE A 25 2.39 2.29 -8.51
CA ILE A 25 2.86 2.83 -7.25
C ILE A 25 4.17 2.13 -6.91
N GLN A 26 5.23 2.92 -6.75
CA GLN A 26 6.55 2.44 -6.34
C GLN A 26 6.92 3.14 -5.05
N ALA A 27 7.16 2.37 -4.00
CA ALA A 27 7.59 2.90 -2.71
C ALA A 27 8.44 1.88 -1.96
N ARG A 28 8.98 2.33 -0.83
CA ARG A 28 9.76 1.53 0.11
C ARG A 28 9.09 1.56 1.47
N VAL A 29 8.94 0.40 2.10
CA VAL A 29 8.41 0.25 3.45
C VAL A 29 9.58 0.09 4.41
N VAL A 30 9.57 0.87 5.48
CA VAL A 30 10.64 0.90 6.49
C VAL A 30 10.05 0.89 7.89
N ASP A 31 10.81 0.39 8.83
CA ASP A 31 10.51 0.51 10.25
C ASP A 31 10.62 1.99 10.67
N ALA A 32 9.58 2.52 11.32
CA ALA A 32 9.49 3.94 11.63
C ALA A 32 10.63 4.43 12.54
N GLU A 33 11.10 3.58 13.45
CA GLU A 33 12.11 3.93 14.44
C GLU A 33 13.53 3.69 13.89
N THR A 34 13.79 2.48 13.40
CA THR A 34 15.13 2.04 13.00
C THR A 34 15.48 2.42 11.57
N ARG A 35 14.47 2.78 10.76
CA ARG A 35 14.61 3.14 9.34
C ARG A 35 15.11 1.99 8.46
N GLN A 36 15.16 0.78 9.02
CA GLN A 36 15.53 -0.43 8.28
C GLN A 36 14.40 -0.86 7.35
N PRO A 37 14.72 -1.44 6.17
CA PRO A 37 13.71 -1.94 5.26
C PRO A 37 12.90 -3.08 5.89
N ILE A 38 11.59 -3.09 5.63
CA ILE A 38 10.70 -4.17 6.06
C ILE A 38 10.43 -5.07 4.86
N ALA A 39 11.02 -6.26 4.86
CA ALA A 39 10.73 -7.31 3.90
C ALA A 39 9.44 -8.06 4.23
N GLY A 40 8.74 -8.49 3.19
CA GLY A 40 7.54 -9.30 3.31
C GLY A 40 6.32 -8.61 3.91
N ALA A 41 6.24 -7.28 3.82
CA ALA A 41 5.02 -6.54 4.10
C ALA A 41 4.08 -6.67 2.91
N VAL A 42 2.83 -7.05 3.17
CA VAL A 42 1.83 -7.18 2.12
C VAL A 42 1.20 -5.82 1.86
N VAL A 43 1.15 -5.46 0.59
CA VAL A 43 0.56 -4.22 0.10
C VAL A 43 -0.70 -4.58 -0.68
N LEU A 44 -1.82 -4.05 -0.21
CA LEU A 44 -3.13 -4.18 -0.85
C LEU A 44 -3.52 -2.83 -1.44
N GLY A 45 -3.87 -2.82 -2.72
CA GLY A 45 -4.57 -1.71 -3.35
C GLY A 45 -5.99 -2.10 -3.74
N VAL A 46 -6.91 -1.18 -3.50
CA VAL A 46 -8.32 -1.26 -3.88
C VAL A 46 -8.67 -0.02 -4.67
N TRP A 47 -9.21 -0.22 -5.88
CA TRP A 47 -9.62 0.85 -6.78
C TRP A 47 -11.12 0.83 -6.99
N THR A 48 -11.73 2.00 -6.90
CA THR A 48 -13.16 2.21 -7.14
C THR A 48 -13.39 3.33 -8.14
N THR A 49 -14.58 3.36 -8.71
CA THR A 49 -15.05 4.48 -9.52
C THR A 49 -16.42 4.92 -8.99
N LEU A 50 -16.73 6.20 -9.13
CA LEU A 50 -18.08 6.68 -8.90
C LEU A 50 -19.00 6.16 -10.01
N ALA A 51 -20.20 5.73 -9.64
CA ALA A 51 -21.27 5.33 -10.53
C ALA A 51 -22.61 5.84 -10.00
N GLY A 52 -23.61 5.96 -10.87
CA GLY A 52 -24.94 6.46 -10.51
C GLY A 52 -25.18 7.91 -10.93
N LEU A 53 -26.24 8.50 -10.37
CA LEU A 53 -26.68 9.87 -10.68
C LEU A 53 -26.03 10.88 -9.72
N PRO A 54 -25.85 12.15 -10.13
CA PRO A 54 -25.43 13.21 -9.22
C PRO A 54 -26.34 13.27 -7.98
N GLY A 55 -25.75 13.25 -6.78
CA GLY A 55 -26.47 13.22 -5.50
C GLY A 55 -26.91 11.83 -5.02
N LEU A 56 -26.79 10.78 -5.86
CA LEU A 56 -27.09 9.38 -5.55
C LEU A 56 -25.99 8.45 -6.09
N TYR A 57 -24.75 8.90 -6.04
CA TYR A 57 -23.62 8.09 -6.49
C TYR A 57 -23.31 6.99 -5.47
N HIS A 58 -22.67 5.94 -5.95
CA HIS A 58 -22.09 4.89 -5.13
C HIS A 58 -20.70 4.52 -5.68
N HIS A 59 -19.88 3.91 -4.83
CA HIS A 59 -18.61 3.34 -5.25
C HIS A 59 -18.83 1.99 -5.90
N LYS A 60 -18.30 1.82 -7.11
CA LYS A 60 -18.19 0.54 -7.79
C LYS A 60 -16.74 0.08 -7.76
N LEU A 61 -16.51 -1.17 -7.35
CA LEU A 61 -15.19 -1.78 -7.40
C LEU A 61 -14.71 -1.89 -8.85
N VAL A 62 -13.51 -1.36 -9.11
CA VAL A 62 -12.76 -1.56 -10.35
C VAL A 62 -11.90 -2.82 -10.24
N GLY A 63 -11.21 -2.97 -9.11
CA GLY A 63 -10.44 -4.17 -8.82
C GLY A 63 -9.54 -4.01 -7.62
N VAL A 64 -8.86 -5.11 -7.31
CA VAL A 64 -7.86 -5.21 -6.25
C VAL A 64 -6.53 -5.69 -6.82
N ARG A 65 -5.43 -5.28 -6.19
CA ARG A 65 -4.07 -5.76 -6.49
C ARG A 65 -3.32 -5.97 -5.20
N GLU A 66 -2.52 -7.03 -5.16
CA GLU A 66 -1.65 -7.33 -4.03
C GLU A 66 -0.21 -7.47 -4.49
N THR A 67 0.71 -6.96 -3.69
CA THR A 67 2.14 -7.23 -3.84
C THR A 67 2.77 -7.38 -2.47
N GLU A 68 4.04 -7.73 -2.44
CA GLU A 68 4.81 -7.92 -1.22
C GLU A 68 6.14 -7.19 -1.35
N THR A 69 6.64 -6.64 -0.23
CA THR A 69 7.93 -5.96 -0.24
C THR A 69 9.09 -6.94 -0.33
N ASP A 70 10.09 -6.59 -1.15
CA ASP A 70 11.33 -7.35 -1.27
C ASP A 70 12.27 -7.16 -0.06
N ALA A 71 13.47 -7.75 -0.13
CA ALA A 71 14.48 -7.66 0.92
C ALA A 71 14.93 -6.21 1.22
N ASP A 72 14.83 -5.31 0.25
CA ASP A 72 15.11 -3.88 0.40
C ASP A 72 13.88 -3.08 0.86
N GLY A 73 12.77 -3.76 1.17
CA GLY A 73 11.50 -3.18 1.57
C GLY A 73 10.76 -2.51 0.41
N ARG A 74 11.17 -2.71 -0.84
CA ARG A 74 10.58 -2.05 -2.01
C ARG A 74 9.41 -2.85 -2.54
N PHE A 75 8.44 -2.15 -3.11
CA PHE A 75 7.38 -2.78 -3.87
C PHE A 75 7.03 -1.97 -5.13
N THR A 76 6.47 -2.68 -6.10
CA THR A 76 5.77 -2.09 -7.24
C THR A 76 4.37 -2.67 -7.28
N LEU A 77 3.36 -1.80 -7.27
CA LEU A 77 1.96 -2.17 -7.32
C LEU A 77 1.31 -1.53 -8.55
N GLU A 78 0.74 -2.34 -9.43
CA GLU A 78 -0.01 -1.87 -10.60
C GLU A 78 -1.16 -0.96 -10.16
N ARG A 79 -1.32 0.18 -10.84
CA ARG A 79 -2.45 1.09 -10.65
C ARG A 79 -3.57 0.74 -11.61
N LEU A 80 -4.80 0.75 -11.12
CA LEU A 80 -5.99 0.67 -11.96
C LEU A 80 -6.58 2.07 -12.14
N GLU A 81 -7.24 2.30 -13.27
CA GLU A 81 -7.98 3.55 -13.50
C GLU A 81 -9.13 3.64 -12.49
N SER A 82 -9.15 4.70 -11.69
CA SER A 82 -10.12 4.94 -10.62
C SER A 82 -10.63 6.37 -10.65
N SER A 83 -11.78 6.60 -10.03
CA SER A 83 -12.30 7.93 -9.76
C SER A 83 -13.00 7.97 -8.41
N GLY A 84 -12.93 9.11 -7.74
CA GLY A 84 -13.54 9.30 -6.43
C GLY A 84 -13.64 10.79 -6.11
N LEU A 85 -14.26 11.11 -4.99
CA LEU A 85 -14.36 12.48 -4.52
C LEU A 85 -13.11 12.91 -3.77
N ASP A 86 -13.01 14.23 -3.54
CA ASP A 86 -12.02 14.80 -2.64
C ASP A 86 -12.22 14.22 -1.23
N GLY A 87 -11.12 13.76 -0.62
CA GLY A 87 -11.15 13.09 0.68
C GLY A 87 -11.37 11.56 0.60
N GLU A 88 -11.56 10.99 -0.59
CA GLU A 88 -11.71 9.53 -0.81
C GLU A 88 -10.49 8.92 -1.51
N GLY A 89 -9.35 9.62 -1.51
CA GLY A 89 -8.13 9.20 -2.19
C GLY A 89 -8.26 9.06 -3.70
N GLY A 90 -9.23 9.72 -4.33
CA GLY A 90 -9.47 9.61 -5.78
C GLY A 90 -9.93 8.20 -6.20
N GLY A 91 -10.63 7.50 -5.31
CA GLY A 91 -11.06 6.13 -5.52
C GLY A 91 -9.95 5.09 -5.31
N GLN A 92 -8.79 5.49 -4.77
CA GLN A 92 -7.65 4.61 -4.49
C GLN A 92 -7.43 4.46 -2.97
N ALA A 93 -7.62 3.25 -2.45
CA ALA A 93 -7.27 2.87 -1.09
C ALA A 93 -6.08 1.91 -1.09
N ILE A 94 -4.99 2.30 -0.42
CA ILE A 94 -3.78 1.49 -0.24
C ILE A 94 -3.63 1.17 1.24
N THR A 95 -3.50 -0.11 1.56
CA THR A 95 -3.25 -0.61 2.90
C THR A 95 -1.99 -1.47 2.89
N ILE A 96 -1.10 -1.26 3.85
CA ILE A 96 0.16 -1.99 3.99
C ILE A 96 0.19 -2.61 5.38
N TYR A 97 0.49 -3.91 5.43
CA TYR A 97 0.51 -4.64 6.69
C TYR A 97 1.69 -5.61 6.78
N LYS A 98 2.27 -5.66 7.98
CA LYS A 98 3.19 -6.69 8.43
C LYS A 98 2.85 -7.02 9.87
N LEU A 99 2.84 -8.30 10.21
CA LEU A 99 2.67 -8.74 11.60
C LEU A 99 3.69 -8.06 12.52
N GLY A 100 3.21 -7.59 13.67
CA GLY A 100 4.03 -6.85 14.64
C GLY A 100 4.11 -5.34 14.38
N TYR A 101 3.48 -4.83 13.31
CA TYR A 101 3.39 -3.41 13.00
C TYR A 101 1.93 -2.93 12.99
N VAL A 102 1.75 -1.63 13.16
CA VAL A 102 0.49 -0.94 12.85
C VAL A 102 0.35 -0.87 11.33
N ALA A 103 -0.80 -1.28 10.81
CA ALA A 103 -1.10 -1.17 9.39
C ALA A 103 -1.09 0.30 8.96
N TRP A 104 -0.51 0.57 7.80
CA TRP A 104 -0.54 1.90 7.21
C TRP A 104 -1.65 1.98 6.18
N SER A 105 -2.40 3.08 6.19
CA SER A 105 -3.39 3.42 5.16
C SER A 105 -3.13 4.82 4.61
N ASN A 106 -3.32 5.00 3.30
CA ASN A 106 -3.33 6.32 2.70
C ASN A 106 -4.60 7.12 3.06
N LEU A 107 -5.69 6.46 3.44
CA LEU A 107 -6.95 7.12 3.75
C LEU A 107 -7.07 7.45 5.24
N PHE A 108 -6.65 6.54 6.12
CA PHE A 108 -6.94 6.64 7.55
C PHE A 108 -5.68 6.55 8.43
N VAL A 109 -5.79 7.10 9.64
CA VAL A 109 -4.75 7.05 10.67
C VAL A 109 -5.22 6.19 11.85
N PHE A 110 -4.42 5.20 12.23
CA PHE A 110 -4.65 4.42 13.46
C PHE A 110 -4.24 5.24 14.70
N PRO A 111 -4.92 5.13 15.86
CA PRO A 111 -6.10 4.30 16.14
C PRO A 111 -7.44 4.98 15.88
N THR A 112 -7.45 6.27 15.54
CA THR A 112 -8.66 7.09 15.48
C THR A 112 -9.54 6.80 14.27
N SER A 113 -8.97 6.20 13.22
CA SER A 113 -9.57 6.09 11.89
C SER A 113 -9.95 7.45 11.29
N ALA A 114 -9.29 8.53 11.75
CA ALA A 114 -9.44 9.85 11.16
C ALA A 114 -8.87 9.84 9.74
N LEU A 115 -9.46 10.64 8.84
CA LEU A 115 -8.92 10.83 7.50
C LEU A 115 -7.51 11.43 7.57
N ARG A 116 -6.61 10.88 6.76
CA ARG A 116 -5.27 11.43 6.58
C ARG A 116 -5.36 12.71 5.75
N GLU A 117 -4.73 13.78 6.21
CA GLU A 117 -4.71 15.07 5.51
C GLU A 117 -4.12 14.97 4.09
N ASN A 118 -3.05 14.19 3.94
CA ASN A 118 -2.44 13.90 2.65
C ASN A 118 -2.61 12.43 2.28
N GLN A 119 -3.52 12.16 1.36
CA GLN A 119 -3.88 10.81 0.92
C GLN A 119 -2.99 10.27 -0.20
N ARG A 120 -1.96 11.03 -0.61
CA ARG A 120 -0.96 10.54 -1.56
C ARG A 120 -0.07 9.51 -0.89
N VAL A 121 0.23 8.43 -1.62
CA VAL A 121 1.20 7.43 -1.18
C VAL A 121 2.60 8.01 -1.28
N PRO A 122 3.34 8.15 -0.17
CA PRO A 122 4.71 8.66 -0.21
C PRO A 122 5.66 7.62 -0.80
N ARG A 123 6.84 8.07 -1.27
CA ARG A 123 7.88 7.17 -1.80
C ARG A 123 8.48 6.26 -0.73
N GLU A 124 8.37 6.65 0.52
CA GLU A 124 8.81 5.87 1.66
C GLU A 124 7.73 5.90 2.74
N ILE A 125 7.39 4.72 3.24
CA ILE A 125 6.23 4.49 4.11
C ILE A 125 6.76 3.90 5.42
N PRO A 126 6.78 4.68 6.51
CA PRO A 126 7.16 4.17 7.81
C PRO A 126 6.02 3.34 8.40
N LEU A 127 6.33 2.14 8.90
CA LEU A 127 5.44 1.36 9.74
C LEU A 127 5.90 1.47 11.19
N GLU A 128 4.99 1.90 12.05
CA GLU A 128 5.20 1.91 13.49
C GLU A 128 5.05 0.48 14.03
N ARG A 129 5.91 0.10 14.97
CA ARG A 129 5.74 -1.17 15.68
C ARG A 129 4.43 -1.15 16.42
N PHE A 130 3.73 -2.27 16.43
CA PHE A 130 2.50 -2.39 17.17
C PHE A 130 2.80 -2.20 18.67
N PRO A 131 2.13 -1.23 19.34
CA PRO A 131 2.51 -0.87 20.70
C PRO A 131 2.24 -2.03 21.68
N PRO A 132 3.13 -2.25 22.67
CA PRO A 132 2.84 -3.15 23.79
C PRO A 132 1.53 -2.75 24.47
N GLY A 133 0.63 -3.72 24.70
CA GLY A 133 -0.70 -3.44 25.27
C GLY A 133 -1.69 -2.76 24.31
N GLY A 134 -1.32 -2.57 23.03
CA GLY A 134 -2.26 -2.14 22.00
C GLY A 134 -3.39 -3.15 21.79
N SER A 135 -4.59 -2.66 21.47
CA SER A 135 -5.76 -3.51 21.22
C SER A 135 -5.72 -4.10 19.80
N ARG A 136 -5.54 -5.41 19.69
CA ARG A 136 -5.54 -6.14 18.40
C ARG A 136 -6.92 -6.14 17.77
N SER A 137 -7.97 -6.19 18.59
CA SER A 137 -9.35 -6.06 18.10
C SER A 137 -9.61 -4.70 17.45
N ARG A 138 -9.13 -3.60 18.05
CA ARG A 138 -9.19 -2.27 17.44
C ARG A 138 -8.37 -2.18 16.15
N HIS A 139 -7.20 -2.81 16.13
CA HIS A 139 -6.34 -2.86 14.94
C HIS A 139 -7.00 -3.60 13.78
N MET A 140 -7.63 -4.75 14.04
CA MET A 140 -8.39 -5.48 13.04
C MET A 140 -9.57 -4.69 12.50
N SER A 141 -10.30 -3.97 13.35
CA SER A 141 -11.37 -3.06 12.89
C SER A 141 -10.83 -1.95 11.99
N PHE A 142 -9.68 -1.36 12.35
CA PHE A 142 -9.00 -0.37 11.52
C PHE A 142 -8.61 -0.94 10.15
N ILE A 143 -7.97 -2.11 10.11
CA ILE A 143 -7.56 -2.77 8.85
C ILE A 143 -8.78 -3.08 7.97
N SER A 144 -9.84 -3.66 8.57
CA SER A 144 -11.08 -4.00 7.84
C SER A 144 -11.74 -2.78 7.20
N ASN A 145 -11.70 -1.63 7.87
CA ASN A 145 -12.21 -0.37 7.32
C ASN A 145 -11.29 0.17 6.22
N ALA A 146 -9.97 0.18 6.46
CA ALA A 146 -8.98 0.71 5.52
C ALA A 146 -8.94 -0.06 4.19
N MET A 147 -9.22 -1.36 4.21
CA MET A 147 -9.25 -2.19 3.02
C MET A 147 -10.60 -2.16 2.29
N GLY A 148 -11.66 -1.55 2.85
CA GLY A 148 -12.99 -1.54 2.23
C GLY A 148 -13.57 -2.95 2.08
N ALA A 149 -13.42 -3.80 3.11
CA ALA A 149 -13.73 -5.25 3.05
C ALA A 149 -15.17 -5.59 2.62
N GLY A 150 -16.11 -4.64 2.63
CA GLY A 150 -17.48 -4.84 2.14
C GLY A 150 -17.61 -4.83 0.61
N LEU A 151 -16.56 -4.48 -0.15
CA LEU A 151 -16.63 -4.32 -1.61
C LEU A 151 -16.23 -5.58 -2.39
N TYR A 152 -15.58 -6.55 -1.75
CA TYR A 152 -15.06 -7.77 -2.38
C TYR A 152 -14.93 -8.91 -1.34
N GLY A 153 -14.83 -10.15 -1.80
CA GLY A 153 -14.58 -11.30 -0.93
C GLY A 153 -13.08 -11.50 -0.62
N TYR A 154 -12.77 -12.16 0.49
CA TYR A 154 -11.39 -12.46 0.91
C TYR A 154 -10.63 -13.35 -0.10
N ASP A 155 -11.34 -14.10 -0.94
CA ASP A 155 -10.81 -14.86 -2.06
C ASP A 155 -10.15 -13.97 -3.13
N ALA A 156 -10.54 -12.70 -3.23
CA ALA A 156 -9.91 -11.72 -4.13
C ALA A 156 -8.57 -11.18 -3.61
N ILE A 157 -8.25 -11.41 -2.34
CA ILE A 157 -7.07 -10.88 -1.65
C ILE A 157 -6.34 -11.95 -0.82
N PRO A 158 -5.90 -13.05 -1.46
CA PRO A 158 -5.37 -14.20 -0.74
C PRO A 158 -4.12 -13.87 0.08
N LYS A 159 -3.22 -13.00 -0.40
CA LYS A 159 -1.97 -12.69 0.31
C LYS A 159 -2.22 -11.88 1.57
N PHE A 160 -3.07 -10.86 1.47
CA PHE A 160 -3.41 -9.98 2.58
C PHE A 160 -4.26 -10.75 3.61
N SER A 161 -5.18 -11.59 3.15
CA SER A 161 -5.94 -12.51 4.02
C SER A 161 -5.02 -13.46 4.79
N GLU A 162 -4.03 -14.05 4.12
CA GLU A 162 -3.03 -14.90 4.75
C GLU A 162 -2.25 -14.13 5.84
N ALA A 163 -1.75 -12.94 5.51
CA ALA A 163 -0.99 -12.11 6.43
C ALA A 163 -1.79 -11.76 7.70
N LEU A 164 -3.11 -11.58 7.58
CA LEU A 164 -3.98 -11.23 8.72
C LEU A 164 -4.41 -12.40 9.60
N LYS A 165 -4.13 -13.65 9.24
CA LYS A 165 -4.58 -14.81 10.03
C LYS A 165 -4.14 -14.74 11.48
N GLU A 166 -2.85 -14.47 11.70
CA GLU A 166 -2.29 -14.41 13.06
C GLU A 166 -2.84 -13.21 13.85
N GLU A 167 -2.97 -12.04 13.22
CA GLU A 167 -3.58 -10.85 13.83
C GLU A 167 -5.03 -11.12 14.25
N THR A 168 -5.78 -11.84 13.41
CA THR A 168 -7.17 -12.20 13.67
C THR A 168 -7.29 -13.12 14.87
N GLU A 169 -6.41 -14.11 15.00
CA GLU A 169 -6.38 -15.01 16.15
C GLU A 169 -6.01 -14.27 17.44
N MET A 170 -5.01 -13.37 17.39
CA MET A 170 -4.69 -12.51 18.53
C MET A 170 -5.87 -11.60 18.93
N ALA A 171 -6.51 -10.96 17.95
CA ALA A 171 -7.68 -10.11 18.16
C ALA A 171 -8.92 -10.84 18.70
N ARG A 172 -9.04 -12.16 18.48
CA ARG A 172 -10.08 -13.00 19.08
C ARG A 172 -9.79 -13.29 20.55
N ARG A 173 -8.52 -13.43 20.93
CA ARG A 173 -8.10 -13.63 22.32
C ARG A 173 -8.33 -12.37 23.16
N ASP A 174 -8.06 -11.19 22.61
CA ASP A 174 -8.30 -9.89 23.27
C ASP A 174 -9.77 -9.63 23.64
N ARG A 175 -10.72 -10.34 23.01
CA ARG A 175 -12.17 -10.16 23.23
C ARG A 175 -12.77 -11.12 24.26
N ARG A 176 -11.98 -12.07 24.77
CA ARG A 176 -12.40 -13.04 25.79
C ARG A 176 -11.95 -12.57 27.16
#